data_AF-A0A7H4PAA3-F1
#
_entry.id   AF-A0A7H4PAA3-F1
#
_cell.length_a   1.000
_cell.length_b   1.000
_cell.length_c   1.000
_cell.angle_alpha   90.00
_cell.angle_beta   90.00
_cell.angle_gamma   90.00
#
_symmetry.space_group_name_H-M   'P 1'
#
loop_
_entity.id
_entity.type
_entity.pdbx_description
1 polymer ?
#
loop_
_entity_poly.entity_id
_entity_poly.type
_entity_poly.pdbx_seq_one_letter_code
_entity_poly.pdbx_strand_id
1 'polypeptide(L)'
;MIDIELFNDEAQIRSLVNDAHAAGVKVIMSNHDFHKTPAQEDIIYRLRRMQDLGADLPKIAVMPQSPQDVLTLLSATLTMKEKYATRPLITMSMGKSGGVSRVTGRLFGSAMTFGTVGQASAPGQNCHYPTA
;
A
#
# COMPACT_ATOMS: atom_id res chain seq x y z
N MET A 1 -15.34 4.45 2.70
CA MET A 1 -14.24 3.80 1.95
C MET A 1 -14.14 2.37 2.43
N ILE A 2 -13.85 1.42 1.55
CA ILE A 2 -13.67 -0.01 1.88
C ILE A 2 -12.29 -0.49 1.40
N ASP A 3 -11.76 -1.55 2.00
CA ASP A 3 -10.52 -2.22 1.57
C ASP A 3 -10.89 -3.60 0.96
N ILE A 4 -10.43 -3.86 -0.25
CA ILE A 4 -10.63 -5.11 -0.99
C ILE A 4 -9.26 -5.72 -1.31
N GLU A 5 -9.02 -6.97 -0.93
CA GLU A 5 -7.75 -7.63 -1.27
C GLU A 5 -7.69 -8.04 -2.76
N LEU A 6 -6.55 -7.78 -3.41
CA LEU A 6 -6.29 -8.03 -4.83
C LEU A 6 -6.38 -9.51 -5.22
N PHE A 7 -6.05 -10.44 -4.32
CA PHE A 7 -5.98 -11.88 -4.62
C PHE A 7 -7.32 -12.61 -4.42
N ASN A 8 -8.37 -12.04 -4.99
CA ASN A 8 -9.67 -12.68 -5.14
C ASN A 8 -9.96 -12.92 -6.63
N ASP A 9 -11.04 -13.64 -6.93
CA ASP A 9 -11.51 -13.80 -8.30
C ASP A 9 -11.75 -12.43 -8.96
N GLU A 10 -11.24 -12.24 -10.18
CA GLU A 10 -11.28 -10.94 -10.85
C GLU A 10 -12.72 -10.47 -11.12
N ALA A 11 -13.62 -11.38 -11.50
CA ALA A 11 -15.01 -11.01 -11.76
C ALA A 11 -15.68 -10.52 -10.48
N GLN A 12 -15.41 -11.18 -9.34
CA GLN A 12 -15.87 -10.74 -8.03
C GLN A 12 -15.29 -9.38 -7.64
N ILE A 13 -13.99 -9.14 -7.84
CA ILE A 13 -13.37 -7.85 -7.56
C ILE A 13 -14.05 -6.74 -8.36
N ARG A 14 -14.23 -6.94 -9.67
CA ARG A 14 -14.86 -5.93 -10.53
C ARG A 14 -16.30 -5.67 -10.12
N SER A 15 -17.07 -6.71 -9.78
CA SER A 15 -18.42 -6.55 -9.28
C SER A 15 -18.44 -5.69 -8.01
N LEU A 16 -17.60 -6.04 -7.01
CA LEU A 16 -17.58 -5.35 -5.73
C LEU A 16 -17.10 -3.89 -5.86
N VAL A 17 -16.13 -3.63 -6.74
CA VAL A 17 -15.70 -2.26 -7.06
C VAL A 17 -16.84 -1.46 -7.68
N ASN A 18 -17.55 -2.04 -8.65
CA ASN A 18 -18.70 -1.38 -9.28
C ASN A 18 -19.82 -1.09 -8.28
N ASP A 19 -20.15 -2.04 -7.40
CA ASP A 19 -21.16 -1.88 -6.37
C ASP A 19 -20.77 -0.78 -5.37
N ALA A 20 -19.50 -0.76 -4.95
CA ALA A 20 -18.97 0.30 -4.08
C ALA A 20 -19.06 1.67 -4.75
N HIS A 21 -18.65 1.79 -6.01
CA HIS A 21 -18.72 3.03 -6.76
C HIS A 21 -20.15 3.49 -7.00
N ALA A 22 -21.09 2.58 -7.30
CA ALA A 22 -22.51 2.89 -7.43
C ALA A 22 -23.12 3.42 -6.12
N ALA A 23 -22.62 2.95 -4.97
CA ALA A 23 -22.97 3.47 -3.65
C ALA A 23 -22.20 4.76 -3.26
N GLY A 24 -21.36 5.32 -4.14
CA GLY A 24 -20.54 6.50 -3.86
C GLY A 24 -19.36 6.24 -2.90
N VAL A 25 -19.00 4.97 -2.68
CA VAL A 25 -17.95 4.55 -1.76
C VAL A 25 -16.62 4.37 -2.49
N LYS A 26 -15.55 4.97 -1.97
CA LYS A 26 -14.18 4.81 -2.48
C LYS A 26 -13.56 3.46 -2.09
N VAL A 27 -12.74 2.91 -2.97
CA VAL A 27 -12.09 1.60 -2.81
C VAL A 27 -10.58 1.76 -2.61
N ILE A 28 -10.08 1.28 -1.47
CA ILE A 28 -8.69 0.84 -1.35
C ILE A 28 -8.63 -0.59 -1.87
N MET A 29 -7.69 -0.88 -2.77
CA MET A 29 -7.38 -2.26 -3.14
C MET A 29 -6.01 -2.61 -2.60
N SER A 30 -5.94 -3.64 -1.77
CA SER A 30 -4.73 -3.96 -1.02
C SER A 30 -4.09 -5.28 -1.42
N ASN A 31 -2.77 -5.34 -1.26
CA ASN A 31 -2.01 -6.56 -1.30
C ASN A 31 -1.02 -6.58 -0.13
N HIS A 32 -0.94 -7.72 0.56
CA HIS A 32 -0.06 -7.90 1.71
C HIS A 32 0.86 -9.11 1.47
N ASP A 33 2.16 -8.93 1.64
CA ASP A 33 3.13 -10.03 1.73
C ASP A 33 3.81 -9.97 3.10
N PHE A 34 3.39 -10.86 4.00
CA PHE A 34 3.88 -10.90 5.39
C PHE A 34 5.22 -11.63 5.53
N HIS A 35 5.76 -12.19 4.45
CA HIS A 35 6.95 -13.04 4.50
C HIS A 35 8.16 -12.44 3.79
N LYS A 36 7.94 -11.67 2.72
CA LYS A 36 9.02 -11.10 1.91
C LYS A 36 8.66 -9.78 1.23
N THR A 37 9.68 -9.15 0.65
CA THR A 37 9.54 -8.09 -0.34
C THR A 37 9.69 -8.69 -1.74
N PRO A 38 8.65 -8.63 -2.60
CA PRO A 38 8.76 -9.02 -4.00
C PRO A 38 9.75 -8.13 -4.78
N ALA A 39 10.11 -8.54 -5.99
CA ALA A 39 10.93 -7.70 -6.86
C ALA A 39 10.23 -6.37 -7.16
N GLN A 40 11.02 -5.32 -7.43
CA GLN A 40 10.50 -3.98 -7.75
C GLN A 40 9.44 -4.01 -8.86
N GLU A 41 9.69 -4.75 -9.94
CA GLU A 41 8.77 -4.91 -11.07
C GLU A 41 7.45 -5.57 -10.66
N ASP A 42 7.49 -6.56 -9.77
CA ASP A 42 6.27 -7.23 -9.26
C ASP A 42 5.42 -6.29 -8.41
N ILE A 43 6.06 -5.46 -7.58
CA ILE A 43 5.38 -4.43 -6.78
C ILE A 43 4.68 -3.44 -7.70
N ILE A 44 5.38 -2.93 -8.72
CA ILE A 44 4.81 -1.99 -9.70
C ILE A 44 3.68 -2.64 -10.49
N TYR A 45 3.85 -3.88 -10.95
CA TYR A 45 2.83 -4.64 -11.65
C TYR A 45 1.55 -4.75 -10.83
N ARG A 46 1.64 -5.15 -9.56
CA ARG A 46 0.47 -5.28 -8.67
C ARG A 46 -0.22 -3.94 -8.45
N LEU A 47 0.52 -2.86 -8.22
CA LEU A 47 -0.06 -1.53 -8.06
C LEU A 47 -0.78 -1.04 -9.33
N ARG A 48 -0.19 -1.27 -10.51
CA ARG A 48 -0.84 -0.97 -11.80
C ARG A 48 -2.10 -1.80 -11.97
N ARG A 49 -2.04 -3.09 -11.66
CA ARG A 49 -3.17 -4.00 -11.75
C ARG A 49 -4.35 -3.54 -10.90
N MET A 50 -4.11 -3.04 -9.69
CA MET A 50 -5.14 -2.43 -8.84
C MET A 50 -5.80 -1.21 -9.50
N GLN A 51 -5.02 -0.38 -10.22
CA GLN A 51 -5.60 0.74 -10.98
C GLN A 51 -6.54 0.25 -12.09
N ASP A 52 -6.12 -0.78 -12.83
CA ASP A 52 -6.87 -1.38 -13.94
C ASP A 52 -8.17 -2.08 -13.47
N LEU A 53 -8.19 -2.50 -12.21
CA LEU A 53 -9.36 -3.06 -11.53
C LEU A 53 -10.25 -2.00 -10.88
N GLY A 54 -9.92 -0.71 -11.01
CA GLY A 54 -10.76 0.39 -10.55
C GLY A 54 -10.51 0.86 -9.12
N ALA A 55 -9.42 0.43 -8.46
CA ALA A 55 -9.10 0.89 -7.10
C ALA A 55 -8.88 2.41 -7.07
N ASP A 56 -9.56 3.16 -6.20
CA ASP A 56 -9.26 4.59 -6.04
C ASP A 56 -7.88 4.81 -5.39
N LEU A 57 -7.49 3.92 -4.47
CA LEU A 57 -6.19 3.93 -3.80
C LEU A 57 -5.55 2.52 -3.81
N PRO A 58 -4.63 2.24 -4.76
CA PRO A 58 -3.78 1.04 -4.71
C PRO A 58 -2.92 1.01 -3.45
N LYS A 59 -2.88 -0.12 -2.75
CA LYS A 59 -2.14 -0.31 -1.50
C LYS A 59 -1.30 -1.58 -1.53
N ILE A 60 -0.02 -1.47 -1.20
CA ILE A 60 0.83 -2.66 -0.99
C ILE A 60 1.64 -2.57 0.30
N ALA A 61 1.66 -3.66 1.07
CA ALA A 61 2.46 -3.80 2.27
C ALA A 61 3.30 -5.07 2.21
N VAL A 62 4.61 -4.95 2.41
CA VAL A 62 5.56 -6.06 2.22
C VAL A 62 6.49 -6.21 3.42
N MET A 63 6.97 -7.41 3.70
CA MET A 63 7.85 -7.69 4.84
C MET A 63 9.32 -7.70 4.40
N PRO A 64 10.15 -6.72 4.82
CA PRO A 64 11.57 -6.71 4.48
C PRO A 64 12.32 -7.81 5.24
N GLN A 65 13.24 -8.50 4.57
CA GLN A 65 14.20 -9.44 5.15
C GLN A 65 15.60 -8.80 5.28
N SER A 66 15.80 -7.65 4.63
CA SER A 66 17.05 -6.87 4.63
C SER A 66 16.79 -5.37 4.47
N PRO A 67 17.77 -4.49 4.74
CA PRO A 67 17.68 -3.08 4.39
C PRO A 67 17.49 -2.84 2.89
N GLN A 68 18.06 -3.71 2.04
CA GLN A 68 17.89 -3.64 0.59
C GLN A 68 16.41 -3.78 0.20
N ASP A 69 15.64 -4.61 0.89
CA ASP A 69 14.21 -4.76 0.65
C ASP A 69 13.42 -3.48 0.94
N VAL A 70 13.83 -2.70 1.94
CA VAL A 70 13.23 -1.39 2.22
C VAL A 70 13.50 -0.44 1.06
N LEU A 71 14.73 -0.43 0.53
CA LEU A 71 15.08 0.36 -0.66
C LEU A 71 14.31 -0.10 -1.89
N THR A 72 14.12 -1.41 -2.09
CA THR A 72 13.32 -1.98 -3.17
C THR A 72 11.89 -1.43 -3.14
N LEU A 73 11.24 -1.43 -1.97
CA LEU A 73 9.89 -0.88 -1.82
C LEU A 73 9.86 0.64 -2.10
N LEU A 74 10.81 1.41 -1.56
CA LEU A 74 10.88 2.86 -1.79
C LEU A 74 11.12 3.20 -3.27
N SER A 75 12.01 2.46 -3.94
CA SER A 75 12.30 2.56 -5.37
C SER A 75 11.07 2.25 -6.22
N ALA A 76 10.34 1.18 -5.89
CA ALA A 76 9.08 0.84 -6.54
C ALA A 76 8.02 1.93 -6.35
N THR A 77 7.92 2.51 -5.15
CA THR A 77 6.98 3.58 -4.82
C THR A 77 7.24 4.82 -5.67
N LEU A 78 8.50 5.27 -5.73
CA LEU A 78 8.89 6.43 -6.53
C LEU A 78 8.66 6.19 -8.03
N THR A 79 9.06 5.02 -8.53
CA THR A 79 8.86 4.66 -9.94
C THR A 79 7.37 4.63 -10.29
N MET A 80 6.53 4.05 -9.43
CA MET A 80 5.08 4.05 -9.63
C MET A 80 4.52 5.47 -9.68
N LYS A 81 4.89 6.32 -8.71
CA LYS A 81 4.48 7.73 -8.65
C LYS A 81 4.86 8.52 -9.90
N GLU A 82 6.09 8.38 -10.38
CA GLU A 82 6.62 9.20 -11.48
C GLU A 82 6.16 8.74 -12.87
N LYS A 83 5.96 7.43 -13.07
CA LYS A 83 5.76 6.87 -14.41
C LYS A 83 4.36 6.32 -14.69
N TYR A 84 3.64 5.87 -13.68
CA TYR A 84 2.46 5.01 -13.90
C TYR A 84 1.21 5.40 -13.09
N ALA A 85 1.38 6.12 -11.98
CA ALA A 85 0.29 6.45 -11.09
C ALA A 85 -0.64 7.49 -11.71
N THR A 86 -1.92 7.12 -11.87
CA THR A 86 -2.99 8.05 -12.27
C THR A 86 -3.84 8.51 -11.09
N ARG A 87 -3.54 7.97 -9.91
CA ARG A 87 -4.24 8.18 -8.65
C ARG A 87 -3.27 8.00 -7.47
N PRO A 88 -3.61 8.49 -6.26
CA PRO A 88 -2.77 8.30 -5.08
C PRO A 88 -2.57 6.82 -4.75
N LEU A 89 -1.40 6.45 -4.24
CA LEU A 89 -1.06 5.09 -3.83
C LEU A 89 -0.55 5.03 -2.39
N ILE A 90 -0.60 3.86 -1.79
CA ILE A 90 -0.13 3.58 -0.45
C ILE A 90 0.89 2.45 -0.53
N THR A 91 2.09 2.71 -0.04
CA THR A 91 3.11 1.67 0.10
C THR A 91 3.69 1.69 1.49
N MET A 92 4.04 0.51 2.00
CA MET A 92 4.80 0.40 3.23
C MET A 92 5.64 -0.87 3.27
N SER A 93 6.84 -0.72 3.80
CA SER A 93 7.66 -1.80 4.31
C SER A 93 7.27 -2.03 5.77
N MET A 94 6.85 -3.26 6.10
CA MET A 94 6.36 -3.63 7.42
C MET A 94 7.52 -3.92 8.39
N GLY A 95 7.19 -4.15 9.66
CA GLY A 95 8.17 -4.46 10.70
C GLY A 95 9.00 -3.25 11.12
N LYS A 96 9.85 -3.47 12.12
CA LYS A 96 10.66 -2.39 12.72
C LYS A 96 11.66 -1.78 11.73
N SER A 97 12.27 -2.60 10.87
CA SER A 97 13.20 -2.16 9.82
C SER A 97 12.54 -1.32 8.73
N GLY A 98 11.23 -1.51 8.48
CA GLY A 98 10.46 -0.79 7.48
C GLY A 98 9.98 0.61 7.90
N GLY A 99 10.23 1.04 9.14
CA GLY A 99 9.71 2.29 9.70
C GLY A 99 10.00 3.54 8.87
N VAL A 100 11.15 3.61 8.18
CA VAL A 100 11.51 4.73 7.29
C VAL A 100 10.50 4.92 6.14
N SER A 101 9.91 3.83 5.63
CA SER A 101 8.90 3.90 4.56
C SER A 101 7.61 4.59 5.03
N ARG A 102 7.32 4.55 6.33
CA ARG A 102 6.11 5.13 6.92
C ARG A 102 6.18 6.64 7.11
N VAL A 103 7.38 7.23 7.14
CA VAL A 103 7.59 8.67 7.39
C VAL A 103 8.09 9.43 6.16
N THR A 104 8.52 8.73 5.12
CA THR A 104 9.08 9.33 3.90
C THR A 104 8.09 9.42 2.73
N GLY A 105 6.79 9.19 3.00
CA GLY A 105 5.73 9.18 1.98
C GLY A 105 5.69 10.44 1.11
N ARG A 106 5.88 11.63 1.69
CA ARG A 106 5.94 12.90 0.94
C ARG A 106 7.06 12.92 -0.11
N LEU A 107 8.19 12.27 0.17
CA LEU A 107 9.33 12.22 -0.73
C LEU A 107 9.05 11.23 -1.88
N PHE A 108 8.71 9.99 -1.53
CA PHE A 108 8.65 8.88 -2.48
C PHE A 108 7.29 8.65 -3.14
N GLY A 109 6.20 9.22 -2.61
CA GLY A 109 4.88 9.18 -3.25
C GLY A 109 3.81 8.32 -2.56
N SER A 110 4.05 7.84 -1.34
CA SER A 110 2.99 7.20 -0.54
C SER A 110 2.07 8.28 0.05
N ALA A 111 0.80 8.24 -0.32
CA ALA A 111 -0.19 9.28 -0.02
C ALA A 111 -0.77 9.17 1.40
N MET A 112 -0.68 8.00 2.02
CA MET A 112 -1.16 7.75 3.38
C MET A 112 -0.17 6.85 4.13
N THR A 113 -0.03 7.09 5.43
CA THR A 113 0.68 6.21 6.35
C THR A 113 -0.23 5.81 7.50
N PHE A 114 -0.05 4.61 8.03
CA PHE A 114 -0.83 4.11 9.15
C PHE A 114 0.01 4.23 10.42
N GLY A 115 -0.45 5.07 11.35
CA GLY A 115 0.04 5.12 12.73
C GLY A 115 -0.89 4.36 13.67
N THR A 116 -0.47 4.18 14.91
CA THR A 116 -1.34 3.62 15.96
C THR A 116 -1.49 4.52 17.15
N VAL A 117 -2.70 4.47 17.70
CA VAL A 117 -3.03 4.96 19.03
C VAL A 117 -3.17 3.70 19.91
N GLY A 118 -2.17 3.40 20.73
CA GLY A 118 -2.12 2.16 21.53
C GLY A 118 -1.46 0.97 20.82
N GLN A 119 -2.09 -0.22 20.87
CA GLN A 119 -1.52 -1.44 20.27
C GLN A 119 -1.40 -1.36 18.74
N ALA A 120 -0.31 -1.93 18.23
CA ALA A 120 -0.04 -2.03 16.81
C ALA A 120 -1.05 -2.98 16.12
N SER A 121 -1.74 -2.51 15.08
CA SER A 121 -2.54 -3.36 14.16
C SER A 121 -1.69 -4.01 13.06
N ALA A 122 -0.44 -3.56 12.88
CA ALA A 122 0.55 -4.16 12.00
C ALA A 122 1.97 -3.97 12.57
N PRO A 123 2.91 -4.92 12.37
CA PRO A 123 4.29 -4.78 12.83
C PRO A 123 4.95 -3.48 12.33
N GLY A 124 5.58 -2.72 13.25
CA GLY A 124 6.33 -1.51 12.92
C GLY A 124 5.53 -0.20 12.91
N GLN A 125 4.30 -0.17 13.42
CA GLN A 125 3.57 1.08 13.67
C GLN A 125 4.13 1.79 14.91
N ASN A 126 4.52 3.06 14.77
CA ASN A 126 4.96 3.88 15.90
C ASN A 126 3.74 4.48 16.59
N CYS A 127 3.74 4.43 17.93
CA CYS A 127 2.73 5.07 18.78
C CYS A 127 2.79 6.59 18.60
N HIS A 128 1.66 7.23 18.29
CA HIS A 128 1.55 8.69 18.36
C HIS A 128 1.33 9.09 19.83
N TYR A 129 2.36 9.61 20.48
CA TYR A 129 2.16 10.36 21.73
C TYR A 129 1.65 11.76 21.36
N PRO A 130 0.48 12.21 21.87
CA PRO A 130 0.11 13.60 21.78
C PRO A 130 1.10 14.40 22.63
N THR A 131 1.88 15.26 21.98
CA THR A 131 2.63 16.30 22.70
C THR A 131 1.62 17.25 23.34
N ALA A 132 1.74 17.42 24.66
CA ALA A 132 1.04 18.43 25.45
C ALA A 132 1.36 19.85 24.95
#